data_AF-A0A369Q7C8-F1
#
_entry.id   AF-A0A369Q7C8-F1
#
_cell.length_a   1.000
_cell.length_b   1.000
_cell.length_c   1.000
_cell.angle_alpha   90.00
_cell.angle_beta   90.00
_cell.angle_gamma   90.00
#
_symmetry.space_group_name_H-M   'P 1'
#
loop_
_entity.id
_entity.type
_entity.pdbx_description
1 polymer ?
#
loop_
_entity_poly.entity_id
_entity_poly.type
_entity_poly.pdbx_seq_one_letter_code
_entity_poly.pdbx_strand_id
1 'polypeptide(L)'
;MRSAQRTAAGRGGYIGPTALRCILPGISAFLLSVLLAGCAAQGLEDYEPSVNPPGSAVPQTPLPQPLPTASPSTTSGAQDPAIAPTTIRDRTAARRLRENSGVTLQWIGWDQRGFARVTVGDDGVYRLNAAQPSFDGVGGMSLSGVVTEIGSDYFLFDGRIVIVGTPDAERYCADNRLWRFGVTQNRKYWRLREFEWCDELTDYIDIYF
;
A
#
# COMPACT_ATOMS: atom_id res chain seq x y z
N MET A 1 -40.71 -47.80 41.79
CA MET A 1 -41.29 -47.10 42.95
C MET A 1 -40.47 -45.84 43.23
N ARG A 2 -41.13 -44.66 43.20
CA ARG A 2 -40.77 -43.32 43.77
C ARG A 2 -39.39 -42.72 43.38
N SER A 3 -39.29 -41.69 42.53
CA SER A 3 -39.78 -40.29 42.59
C SER A 3 -39.16 -39.45 43.72
N ALA A 4 -38.39 -38.40 43.37
CA ALA A 4 -38.58 -37.02 43.85
C ALA A 4 -37.56 -36.03 43.23
N GLN A 5 -38.08 -35.05 42.50
CA GLN A 5 -37.48 -33.73 42.28
C GLN A 5 -37.45 -32.91 43.58
N ARG A 6 -36.52 -31.94 43.71
CA ARG A 6 -36.83 -30.66 44.40
C ARG A 6 -35.93 -29.50 43.98
N THR A 7 -36.61 -28.37 43.91
CA THR A 7 -36.36 -26.99 43.45
C THR A 7 -35.63 -26.11 44.48
N ALA A 8 -34.94 -25.04 44.03
CA ALA A 8 -34.99 -23.65 44.54
C ALA A 8 -33.89 -22.82 43.81
N ALA A 9 -34.15 -21.77 43.02
CA ALA A 9 -34.77 -20.46 43.29
C ALA A 9 -33.99 -19.59 44.29
N GLY A 10 -33.20 -18.65 43.75
CA GLY A 10 -32.59 -17.53 44.49
C GLY A 10 -32.76 -16.23 43.71
N ARG A 11 -33.69 -15.38 44.16
CA ARG A 11 -33.94 -14.00 43.73
C ARG A 11 -33.01 -13.04 44.49
N GLY A 12 -32.66 -11.92 43.85
CA GLY A 12 -32.70 -10.61 44.51
C GLY A 12 -31.37 -9.85 44.57
N GLY A 13 -31.31 -8.69 43.90
CA GLY A 13 -30.25 -7.70 44.10
C GLY A 13 -30.20 -6.63 43.00
N TYR A 14 -31.18 -5.73 42.98
CA TYR A 14 -31.19 -4.50 42.17
C TYR A 14 -31.01 -3.30 43.12
N ILE A 15 -29.87 -2.61 43.08
CA ILE A 15 -29.63 -1.20 43.52
C ILE A 15 -28.34 -0.80 42.77
N GLY A 16 -28.33 -0.01 41.70
CA GLY A 16 -28.58 1.43 41.62
C GLY A 16 -27.30 2.12 41.07
N PRO A 17 -27.38 3.12 40.18
CA PRO A 17 -26.22 3.73 39.54
C PRO A 17 -25.60 4.82 40.43
N THR A 18 -24.30 4.74 40.71
CA THR A 18 -23.56 5.82 41.36
C THR A 18 -23.06 6.80 40.31
N ALA A 19 -23.85 7.85 40.09
CA ALA A 19 -23.36 9.10 39.52
C ALA A 19 -22.87 10.01 40.66
N LEU A 20 -21.59 10.40 40.63
CA LEU A 20 -21.03 11.52 41.39
C LEU A 20 -19.81 12.04 40.60
N ARG A 21 -19.98 13.03 39.72
CA ARG A 21 -19.76 14.47 39.97
C ARG A 21 -18.54 14.77 40.85
N CYS A 22 -17.54 15.43 40.24
CA CYS A 22 -16.61 16.44 40.79
C CYS A 22 -15.41 16.55 39.80
N ILE A 23 -14.81 17.67 39.38
CA ILE A 23 -14.90 19.12 39.62
C ILE A 23 -14.26 19.78 38.37
N LEU A 24 -14.93 20.75 37.76
CA LEU A 24 -14.30 21.90 37.08
C LEU A 24 -14.55 23.07 38.05
N PRO A 25 -13.58 23.95 38.34
CA PRO A 25 -13.21 24.99 37.37
C PRO A 25 -11.72 25.38 37.38
N GLY A 26 -11.22 25.84 36.23
CA GLY A 26 -9.87 26.38 36.09
C GLY A 26 -9.80 27.32 34.90
N ILE A 27 -10.40 28.49 35.06
CA ILE A 27 -10.34 29.62 34.14
C ILE A 27 -8.88 30.04 33.99
N SER A 28 -8.36 30.08 32.76
CA SER A 28 -7.33 31.03 32.37
C SER A 28 -7.61 31.50 30.95
N ALA A 29 -8.37 32.59 30.89
CA ALA A 29 -8.38 33.48 29.76
C ALA A 29 -6.98 34.13 29.67
N PHE A 30 -6.20 33.74 28.66
CA PHE A 30 -5.09 34.56 28.22
C PHE A 30 -5.52 35.38 27.01
N LEU A 31 -5.31 36.68 27.16
CA LEU A 31 -5.61 37.73 26.22
C LEU A 31 -4.94 37.53 24.87
N LEU A 32 -5.74 37.72 23.83
CA LEU A 32 -5.58 38.71 22.77
C LEU A 32 -4.13 39.17 22.49
N SER A 33 -3.59 38.73 21.36
CA SER A 33 -2.68 39.55 20.55
C SER A 33 -3.04 39.38 19.09
N VAL A 34 -3.76 40.38 18.60
CA VAL A 34 -3.95 40.71 17.20
C VAL A 34 -2.60 41.14 16.63
N LEU A 35 -2.16 40.48 15.57
CA LEU A 35 -1.23 41.07 14.60
C LEU A 35 -1.81 40.86 13.21
N LEU A 36 -2.55 41.88 12.75
CA LEU A 36 -2.67 42.19 11.33
C LEU A 36 -1.36 42.85 10.88
N ALA A 37 -0.66 42.22 9.94
CA ALA A 37 0.28 42.83 8.99
C ALA A 37 0.74 41.68 8.08
N GLY A 38 0.73 41.75 6.75
CA GLY A 38 0.40 42.81 5.82
C GLY A 38 0.50 42.23 4.41
N CYS A 39 -0.12 42.92 3.46
CA CYS A 39 -0.02 42.66 2.04
C CYS A 39 1.43 42.56 1.55
N ALA A 40 1.70 41.59 0.68
CA ALA A 40 2.61 41.76 -0.45
C ALA A 40 2.12 40.85 -1.58
N ALA A 41 1.22 41.40 -2.41
CA ALA A 41 1.11 41.00 -3.80
C ALA A 41 2.22 41.73 -4.54
N GLN A 42 3.05 41.02 -5.31
CA GLN A 42 3.81 41.53 -6.47
C GLN A 42 4.68 40.41 -7.05
N GLY A 43 4.54 40.18 -8.35
CA GLY A 43 5.37 39.23 -9.10
C GLY A 43 4.65 38.64 -10.31
N LEU A 44 3.96 39.47 -11.10
CA LEU A 44 3.64 39.15 -12.50
C LEU A 44 4.93 39.42 -13.27
N GLU A 45 5.70 38.38 -13.57
CA GLU A 45 6.80 38.46 -14.52
C GLU A 45 6.31 38.01 -15.89
N ASP A 46 6.53 38.89 -16.85
CA ASP A 46 6.13 38.84 -18.24
C ASP A 46 6.74 37.61 -18.94
N TYR A 47 5.90 36.67 -19.38
CA TYR A 47 6.30 35.68 -20.37
C TYR A 47 5.87 36.18 -21.76
N GLU A 48 6.84 36.76 -22.47
CA GLU A 48 6.67 37.17 -23.86
C GLU A 48 6.49 35.95 -24.80
N PRO A 49 5.54 36.00 -25.74
CA PRO A 49 5.38 34.96 -26.74
C PRO A 49 6.39 35.15 -27.88
N SER A 50 7.40 34.27 -27.95
CA SER A 50 8.31 34.20 -29.11
C SER A 50 7.59 33.61 -30.32
N VAL A 51 7.28 34.48 -31.28
CA VAL A 51 6.81 34.17 -32.64
C VAL A 51 7.96 33.62 -33.47
N ASN A 52 7.78 32.44 -34.10
CA ASN A 52 8.59 31.98 -35.23
C ASN A 52 7.67 31.36 -36.29
N PRO A 53 7.67 31.90 -37.53
CA PRO A 53 7.53 31.06 -38.72
C PRO A 53 8.53 31.49 -39.83
N PRO A 54 8.63 30.80 -40.99
CA PRO A 54 8.19 29.46 -41.36
C PRO A 54 9.33 28.60 -41.95
N GLY A 55 9.15 27.27 -41.94
CA GLY A 55 10.03 26.33 -42.65
C GLY A 55 9.22 25.20 -43.26
N SER A 56 8.59 25.45 -44.40
CA SER A 56 7.91 24.44 -45.20
C SER A 56 8.93 23.50 -45.85
N ALA A 57 9.08 22.30 -45.32
CA ALA A 57 9.68 21.18 -46.03
C ALA A 57 8.58 20.16 -46.35
N VAL A 58 8.29 20.00 -47.64
CA VAL A 58 7.34 19.03 -48.18
C VAL A 58 7.93 17.62 -48.01
N PRO A 59 7.27 16.67 -47.33
CA PRO A 59 7.68 15.27 -47.39
C PRO A 59 7.36 14.70 -48.77
N GLN A 60 8.38 14.26 -49.51
CA GLN A 60 8.20 13.47 -50.72
C GLN A 60 7.75 12.06 -50.32
N THR A 61 6.56 11.66 -50.76
CA THR A 61 6.05 10.29 -50.63
C THR A 61 6.96 9.31 -51.40
N PRO A 62 7.58 8.31 -50.76
CA PRO A 62 8.25 7.24 -51.48
C PRO A 62 7.21 6.35 -52.17
N LEU A 63 7.47 6.00 -53.43
CA LEU A 63 6.70 5.02 -54.20
C LEU A 63 6.61 3.67 -53.45
N PRO A 64 5.49 2.91 -53.58
CA PRO A 64 5.36 1.62 -52.93
C PRO A 64 6.38 0.63 -53.51
N GLN A 65 7.28 0.14 -52.65
CA GLN A 65 8.12 -1.02 -52.99
C GLN A 65 7.27 -2.31 -52.91
N PRO A 66 7.46 -3.27 -53.82
CA PRO A 66 6.84 -4.58 -53.70
C PRO A 66 7.33 -5.29 -52.42
N LEU A 67 6.38 -5.78 -51.62
CA LEU A 67 6.66 -6.54 -50.39
C LEU A 67 7.53 -7.77 -50.70
N PRO A 68 8.64 -7.99 -49.98
CA PRO A 68 9.31 -9.29 -50.02
C PRO A 68 8.37 -10.36 -49.47
N THR A 69 8.22 -11.46 -50.21
CA THR A 69 7.45 -12.63 -49.80
C THR A 69 8.07 -13.20 -48.52
N ALA A 70 7.40 -12.98 -47.39
CA ALA A 70 7.81 -13.51 -46.11
C ALA A 70 7.84 -15.05 -46.16
N SER A 71 9.02 -15.63 -45.97
CA SER A 71 9.15 -17.03 -45.60
C SER A 71 8.43 -17.27 -44.27
N PRO A 72 7.76 -18.41 -44.06
CA PRO A 72 7.15 -18.72 -42.77
C PRO A 72 8.27 -18.88 -41.74
N SER A 73 8.46 -17.83 -40.92
CA SER A 73 9.22 -17.95 -39.69
C SER A 73 8.44 -18.88 -38.79
N THR A 74 9.02 -20.02 -38.45
CA THR A 74 8.50 -20.90 -37.40
C THR A 74 8.60 -20.13 -36.09
N THR A 75 7.53 -19.42 -35.73
CA THR A 75 7.37 -18.85 -34.39
C THR A 75 7.26 -20.00 -33.41
N SER A 76 8.40 -20.42 -32.88
CA SER A 76 8.48 -21.15 -31.62
C SER A 76 7.76 -20.29 -30.59
N GLY A 77 6.58 -20.71 -30.17
CA GLY A 77 5.82 -20.03 -29.13
C GLY A 77 6.71 -19.85 -27.91
N ALA A 78 6.94 -18.60 -27.52
CA ALA A 78 7.46 -18.28 -26.21
C ALA A 78 6.40 -18.74 -25.21
N GLN A 79 6.56 -19.95 -24.69
CA GLN A 79 5.83 -20.40 -23.51
C GLN A 79 6.28 -19.48 -22.37
N ASP A 80 5.33 -18.72 -21.84
CA ASP A 80 5.49 -17.97 -20.61
C ASP A 80 6.10 -18.92 -19.56
N PRO A 81 7.27 -18.61 -18.96
CA PRO A 81 7.90 -19.54 -18.03
C PRO A 81 6.94 -19.81 -16.87
N ALA A 82 6.60 -21.08 -16.67
CA ALA A 82 5.75 -21.49 -15.57
C ALA A 82 6.36 -21.01 -14.23
N ILE A 83 5.55 -20.35 -13.41
CA ILE A 83 5.98 -19.82 -12.11
C ILE A 83 6.34 -21.00 -11.19
N ALA A 84 7.57 -21.04 -10.69
CA ALA A 84 8.03 -22.08 -9.77
C ALA A 84 7.34 -21.96 -8.39
N PRO A 85 7.13 -23.08 -7.67
CA PRO A 85 6.57 -23.07 -6.32
C PRO A 85 7.37 -22.20 -5.35
N THR A 86 6.70 -21.59 -4.37
CA THR A 86 7.35 -20.75 -3.36
C THR A 86 8.31 -21.58 -2.48
N THR A 87 9.56 -21.12 -2.33
CA THR A 87 10.53 -21.77 -1.45
C THR A 87 10.23 -21.43 0.01
N ILE A 88 9.85 -22.42 0.82
CA ILE A 88 9.57 -22.23 2.25
C ILE A 88 10.76 -22.71 3.08
N ARG A 89 11.51 -21.76 3.66
CA ARG A 89 12.59 -22.03 4.63
C ARG A 89 12.08 -22.05 6.07
N ASP A 90 11.04 -21.27 6.38
CA ASP A 90 10.43 -21.22 7.70
C ASP A 90 8.91 -21.38 7.62
N ARG A 91 8.39 -22.47 8.20
CA ARG A 91 6.96 -22.79 8.20
C ARG A 91 6.13 -21.90 9.12
N THR A 92 6.73 -21.35 10.18
CA THR A 92 6.05 -20.44 11.10
C THR A 92 5.88 -19.07 10.46
N ALA A 93 6.91 -18.56 9.79
CA ALA A 93 6.81 -17.34 8.99
C ALA A 93 5.81 -17.49 7.84
N ALA A 94 5.81 -18.64 7.14
CA ALA A 94 4.82 -18.90 6.08
C ALA A 94 3.38 -18.93 6.59
N ARG A 95 3.14 -19.45 7.81
CA ARG A 95 1.83 -19.37 8.46
C ARG A 95 1.45 -17.92 8.78
N ARG A 96 2.35 -17.17 9.43
CA ARG A 96 2.14 -15.75 9.77
C ARG A 96 1.82 -14.90 8.55
N LEU A 97 2.50 -15.13 7.42
CA LEU A 97 2.27 -14.37 6.19
C LEU A 97 0.87 -14.65 5.62
N ARG A 98 0.39 -15.90 5.70
CA ARG A 98 -0.99 -16.25 5.32
C ARG A 98 -2.04 -15.68 6.26
N GLU A 99 -1.71 -15.61 7.55
CA GLU A 99 -2.57 -15.12 8.63
C GLU A 99 -2.31 -13.65 8.97
N ASN A 100 -1.73 -12.89 8.03
CA ASN A 100 -1.38 -11.49 8.25
C ASN A 100 -2.60 -10.64 8.65
N SER A 101 -2.34 -9.50 9.29
CA SER A 101 -3.35 -8.58 9.81
C SER A 101 -3.38 -7.24 9.08
N GLY A 102 -3.02 -7.24 7.78
CA GLY A 102 -3.11 -6.08 6.90
C GLY A 102 -1.79 -5.40 6.57
N VAL A 103 -1.90 -4.32 5.79
CA VAL A 103 -0.76 -3.56 5.26
C VAL A 103 -0.90 -2.07 5.61
N THR A 104 0.22 -1.36 5.74
CA THR A 104 0.26 0.10 5.81
C THR A 104 1.36 0.69 4.97
N LEU A 105 1.14 1.91 4.47
CA LEU A 105 2.12 2.88 4.01
C LEU A 105 2.15 4.03 5.02
N GLN A 106 3.35 4.44 5.46
CA GLN A 106 3.51 5.50 6.46
C GLN A 106 2.80 6.82 6.10
N TRP A 107 2.86 7.23 4.84
CA TRP A 107 2.27 8.51 4.39
C TRP A 107 0.74 8.54 4.50
N ILE A 108 0.10 7.37 4.46
CA ILE A 108 -1.34 7.24 4.70
C ILE A 108 -1.62 7.16 6.19
N GLY A 109 -0.79 6.45 6.96
CA GLY A 109 -0.93 6.30 8.40
C GLY A 109 -1.06 4.84 8.84
N TRP A 110 -0.99 4.63 10.15
CA TRP A 110 -0.92 3.29 10.76
C TRP A 110 -2.20 2.85 11.49
N ASP A 111 -3.10 3.80 11.79
CA ASP A 111 -4.29 3.54 12.60
C ASP A 111 -5.30 2.66 11.86
N GLN A 112 -5.46 2.89 10.56
CA GLN A 112 -6.30 2.10 9.69
C GLN A 112 -5.46 1.36 8.66
N ARG A 113 -5.35 0.05 8.85
CA ARG A 113 -4.63 -0.82 7.92
C ARG A 113 -5.47 -1.10 6.69
N GLY A 114 -4.79 -1.19 5.56
CA GLY A 114 -5.29 -1.79 4.34
C GLY A 114 -5.37 -3.32 4.46
N PHE A 115 -5.94 -3.97 3.44
CA PHE A 115 -5.98 -5.42 3.38
C PHE A 115 -4.67 -5.97 2.82
N ALA A 116 -4.25 -7.15 3.29
CA ALA A 116 -3.25 -7.97 2.64
C ALA A 116 -3.75 -9.42 2.61
N ARG A 117 -3.76 -10.02 1.43
CA ARG A 117 -4.30 -11.36 1.20
C ARG A 117 -3.24 -12.21 0.52
N VAL A 118 -3.01 -13.37 1.09
CA VAL A 118 -2.16 -14.41 0.52
C VAL A 118 -3.04 -15.59 0.12
N THR A 119 -2.98 -15.99 -1.14
CA THR A 119 -3.56 -17.24 -1.62
C THR A 119 -2.44 -18.21 -1.98
N VAL A 120 -2.69 -19.51 -1.78
CA VAL A 120 -1.76 -20.57 -2.18
C VAL A 120 -2.47 -21.39 -3.24
N GLY A 121 -1.88 -21.45 -4.45
CA GLY A 121 -2.42 -22.29 -5.51
C GLY A 121 -2.04 -23.76 -5.31
N ASP A 122 -2.68 -24.65 -6.07
CA ASP A 122 -2.33 -26.07 -6.11
C ASP A 122 -0.91 -26.31 -6.64
N ASP A 123 -0.37 -25.30 -7.34
CA ASP A 123 1.02 -25.18 -7.78
C ASP A 123 2.01 -24.88 -6.65
N GLY A 124 1.53 -24.65 -5.42
CA GLY A 124 2.36 -24.28 -4.28
C GLY A 124 2.88 -22.84 -4.34
N VAL A 125 2.38 -22.01 -5.27
CA VAL A 125 2.77 -20.61 -5.40
C VAL A 125 1.92 -19.75 -4.48
N TYR A 126 2.60 -18.97 -3.64
CA TYR A 126 2.00 -17.97 -2.76
C TYR A 126 1.81 -16.68 -3.57
N ARG A 127 0.57 -16.23 -3.70
CA ARG A 127 0.21 -14.97 -4.39
C ARG A 127 -0.22 -13.95 -3.35
N LEU A 128 0.43 -12.80 -3.36
CA LEU A 128 0.19 -11.71 -2.41
C LEU A 128 -0.46 -10.54 -3.14
N ASN A 129 -1.60 -10.09 -2.63
CA ASN A 129 -2.26 -8.87 -3.05
C ASN A 129 -2.57 -8.03 -1.81
N ALA A 130 -2.19 -6.77 -1.81
CA ALA A 130 -2.49 -5.86 -0.71
C ALA A 130 -2.83 -4.46 -1.24
N ALA A 131 -3.67 -3.73 -0.51
CA ALA A 131 -3.92 -2.33 -0.78
C ALA A 131 -4.36 -1.57 0.48
N GLN A 132 -3.94 -0.32 0.56
CA GLN A 132 -4.39 0.65 1.55
C GLN A 132 -4.84 1.93 0.81
N PRO A 133 -6.14 2.26 0.82
CA PRO A 133 -6.60 3.54 0.29
C PRO A 133 -6.16 4.69 1.20
N SER A 134 -5.97 5.88 0.65
CA SER A 134 -5.77 7.10 1.44
C SER A 134 -7.06 7.48 2.21
N PHE A 135 -6.93 8.30 3.26
CA PHE A 135 -8.07 8.74 4.07
C PHE A 135 -9.04 9.67 3.34
N ASP A 136 -8.53 10.49 2.42
CA ASP A 136 -9.33 11.38 1.58
C ASP A 136 -9.95 10.64 0.37
N GLY A 137 -9.62 9.35 0.20
CA GLY A 137 -10.07 8.53 -0.92
C GLY A 137 -9.38 8.84 -2.26
N VAL A 138 -8.42 9.77 -2.27
CA VAL A 138 -7.64 10.14 -3.46
C VAL A 138 -6.30 9.42 -3.43
N GLY A 139 -6.24 8.26 -4.09
CA GLY A 139 -5.02 7.47 -4.22
C GLY A 139 -4.86 6.41 -3.13
N GLY A 140 -3.61 6.13 -2.79
CA GLY A 140 -3.24 5.09 -1.84
C GLY A 140 -2.06 4.24 -2.31
N MET A 141 -1.93 3.06 -1.71
CA MET A 141 -0.87 2.10 -2.02
C MET A 141 -1.46 0.74 -2.38
N SER A 142 -0.85 0.04 -3.33
CA SER A 142 -1.18 -1.34 -3.67
C SER A 142 0.07 -2.13 -4.03
N LEU A 143 0.00 -3.45 -3.84
CA LEU A 143 0.99 -4.39 -4.35
C LEU A 143 0.32 -5.68 -4.82
N SER A 144 0.85 -6.28 -5.88
CA SER A 144 0.37 -7.54 -6.46
C SER A 144 1.51 -8.34 -7.08
N GLY A 145 1.55 -9.64 -6.80
CA GLY A 145 2.62 -10.50 -7.29
C GLY A 145 2.70 -11.84 -6.57
N VAL A 146 3.87 -12.46 -6.62
CA VAL A 146 4.15 -13.78 -6.05
C VAL A 146 5.24 -13.70 -4.99
N VAL A 147 5.13 -14.52 -3.96
CA VAL A 147 6.18 -14.70 -2.96
C VAL A 147 7.08 -15.82 -3.45
N THR A 148 8.37 -15.54 -3.64
CA THR A 148 9.32 -16.51 -4.21
C THR A 148 10.05 -17.29 -3.12
N GLU A 149 10.31 -16.67 -1.96
CA GLU A 149 10.94 -17.30 -0.80
C GLU A 149 10.40 -16.75 0.52
N ILE A 150 10.27 -17.63 1.53
CA ILE A 150 9.88 -17.27 2.90
C ILE A 150 10.92 -17.80 3.89
N GLY A 151 11.68 -16.87 4.48
CA GLY A 151 12.64 -17.10 5.55
C GLY A 151 12.08 -16.85 6.95
N SER A 152 12.91 -17.00 7.98
CA SER A 152 12.51 -16.83 9.38
C SER A 152 12.13 -15.38 9.73
N ASP A 153 12.81 -14.41 9.13
CA ASP A 153 12.67 -12.98 9.38
C ASP A 153 12.49 -12.17 8.09
N TYR A 154 12.26 -12.82 6.96
CA TYR A 154 12.05 -12.17 5.68
C TYR A 154 11.16 -12.96 4.74
N PHE A 155 10.68 -12.30 3.70
CA PHE A 155 10.24 -12.96 2.47
C PHE A 155 10.66 -12.14 1.25
N LEU A 156 10.74 -12.81 0.11
CA LEU A 156 10.99 -12.19 -1.19
C LEU A 156 9.69 -12.16 -1.99
N PHE A 157 9.37 -10.99 -2.52
CA PHE A 157 8.15 -10.74 -3.27
C PHE A 157 8.52 -10.25 -4.67
N ASP A 158 8.20 -11.04 -5.69
CA ASP A 158 8.33 -10.63 -7.08
C ASP A 158 6.98 -10.09 -7.55
N GLY A 159 6.92 -8.79 -7.79
CA GLY A 159 5.66 -8.16 -8.15
C GLY A 159 5.74 -6.66 -8.27
N ARG A 160 4.55 -6.08 -8.48
CA ARG A 160 4.38 -4.64 -8.69
C ARG A 160 3.96 -3.98 -7.39
N ILE A 161 4.60 -2.86 -7.06
CA ILE A 161 4.17 -1.92 -6.01
C ILE A 161 3.76 -0.62 -6.68
N VAL A 162 2.67 -0.01 -6.21
CA VAL A 162 2.13 1.26 -6.72
C VAL A 162 1.75 2.15 -5.55
N ILE A 163 2.16 3.42 -5.60
CA ILE A 163 1.76 4.49 -4.68
C ILE A 163 1.24 5.65 -5.54
N VAL A 164 0.07 6.18 -5.19
CA VAL A 164 -0.57 7.30 -5.89
C VAL A 164 -1.07 8.32 -4.88
N GLY A 165 -0.82 9.60 -5.13
CA GLY A 165 -1.45 10.71 -4.40
C GLY A 165 -1.03 10.84 -2.93
N THR A 166 0.12 10.28 -2.53
CA THR A 166 0.59 10.38 -1.14
C THR A 166 2.12 10.28 -1.02
N PRO A 167 2.80 11.20 -0.29
CA PRO A 167 2.19 12.28 0.49
C PRO A 167 1.67 13.45 -0.36
N ASP A 168 2.20 13.64 -1.57
CA ASP A 168 1.77 14.71 -2.48
C ASP A 168 0.70 14.22 -3.46
N ALA A 169 -0.28 15.06 -3.77
CA ALA A 169 -1.45 14.70 -4.58
C ALA A 169 -1.09 14.27 -6.02
N GLU A 170 -0.03 14.85 -6.58
CA GLU A 170 0.45 14.55 -7.93
C GLU A 170 1.42 13.36 -7.97
N ARG A 171 1.78 12.77 -6.81
CA ARG A 171 2.78 11.72 -6.73
C ARG A 171 2.29 10.43 -7.39
N TYR A 172 3.13 9.84 -8.24
CA TYR A 172 2.92 8.52 -8.83
C TYR A 172 4.22 7.72 -8.82
N CYS A 173 4.20 6.61 -8.11
CA CYS A 173 5.32 5.69 -8.00
C CYS A 173 4.86 4.29 -8.35
N ALA A 174 5.49 3.65 -9.33
CA ALA A 174 5.19 2.27 -9.63
C ALA A 174 6.38 1.53 -10.22
N ASP A 175 6.62 0.32 -9.72
CA ASP A 175 7.70 -0.52 -10.22
C ASP A 175 7.41 -2.00 -10.01
N ASN A 176 7.99 -2.85 -10.86
CA ASN A 176 7.91 -4.30 -10.78
C ASN A 176 9.30 -4.90 -10.63
N ARG A 177 9.60 -5.44 -9.44
CA ARG A 177 10.92 -5.96 -9.09
C ARG A 177 10.79 -7.12 -8.09
N LEU A 178 11.94 -7.69 -7.74
CA LEU A 178 12.07 -8.55 -6.57
C LEU A 178 12.33 -7.69 -5.33
N TRP A 179 11.33 -7.61 -4.47
CA TRP A 179 11.33 -6.84 -3.24
C TRP A 179 11.68 -7.69 -2.03
N ARG A 180 12.44 -7.14 -1.08
CA ARG A 180 12.69 -7.80 0.19
C ARG A 180 11.84 -7.18 1.28
N PHE A 181 11.03 -8.00 1.94
CA PHE A 181 10.34 -7.64 3.17
C PHE A 181 11.03 -8.31 4.35
N GLY A 182 11.34 -7.55 5.41
CA GLY A 182 12.11 -8.06 6.56
C GLY A 182 11.63 -7.56 7.92
N VAL A 183 11.78 -8.41 8.93
CA VAL A 183 11.56 -8.08 10.35
C VAL A 183 12.89 -7.66 10.96
N THR A 184 12.87 -6.55 11.69
CA THR A 184 14.02 -6.14 12.52
C THR A 184 13.54 -5.85 13.93
N GLN A 185 14.42 -5.93 14.92
CA GLN A 185 14.16 -5.46 16.29
C GLN A 185 12.87 -6.04 16.93
N ASN A 186 12.55 -7.31 16.67
CA ASN A 186 11.36 -8.00 17.21
C ASN A 186 10.00 -7.32 16.89
N ARG A 187 9.94 -6.51 15.83
CA ARG A 187 8.70 -5.89 15.35
C ARG A 187 7.69 -6.96 14.90
N LYS A 188 6.39 -6.61 14.96
CA LYS A 188 5.26 -7.46 14.55
C LYS A 188 4.77 -7.16 13.13
N TYR A 189 5.73 -6.85 12.26
CA TYR A 189 5.49 -6.60 10.86
C TYR A 189 6.78 -6.84 10.07
N TRP A 190 6.63 -7.21 8.80
CA TRP A 190 7.72 -7.14 7.83
C TRP A 190 7.67 -5.77 7.15
N ARG A 191 8.82 -5.12 7.05
CA ARG A 191 8.97 -3.85 6.35
C ARG A 191 9.72 -4.06 5.03
N LEU A 192 9.25 -3.42 3.96
CA LEU A 192 10.00 -3.31 2.70
C LEU A 192 11.41 -2.76 2.99
N ARG A 193 12.47 -3.38 2.46
CA ARG A 193 13.85 -3.01 2.80
C ARG A 193 14.45 -1.98 1.86
N GLU A 194 13.92 -1.86 0.66
CA GLU A 194 14.26 -0.84 -0.32
C GLU A 194 13.44 0.42 -0.04
N PHE A 195 13.93 1.31 0.82
CA PHE A 195 13.15 2.45 1.31
C PHE A 195 12.99 3.57 0.28
N GLU A 196 14.04 3.87 -0.47
CA GLU A 196 14.10 4.96 -1.45
C GLU A 196 14.23 4.33 -2.84
N TRP A 197 13.10 4.05 -3.48
CA TRP A 197 13.08 3.32 -4.75
C TRP A 197 12.41 4.09 -5.90
N CYS A 198 11.70 5.18 -5.59
CA CYS A 198 10.94 5.97 -6.56
C CYS A 198 11.51 7.38 -6.76
N ASP A 199 11.41 8.24 -5.75
CA ASP A 199 11.56 9.70 -5.87
C ASP A 199 12.29 10.31 -4.66
N GLU A 200 13.31 9.60 -4.15
CA GLU A 200 14.13 9.99 -2.98
C GLU A 200 13.36 10.08 -1.64
N LEU A 201 12.04 9.85 -1.66
CA LEU A 201 11.26 9.67 -0.45
C LEU A 201 11.44 8.26 0.12
N THR A 202 11.48 8.19 1.45
CA THR A 202 11.49 6.94 2.20
C THR A 202 10.07 6.41 2.34
N ASP A 203 9.74 5.30 1.67
CA ASP A 203 8.44 4.65 1.78
C ASP A 203 8.49 3.44 2.72
N TYR A 204 7.85 3.56 3.89
CA TYR A 204 7.66 2.42 4.79
C TYR A 204 6.36 1.69 4.46
N ILE A 205 6.51 0.57 3.74
CA ILE A 205 5.45 -0.41 3.52
C ILE A 205 5.61 -1.54 4.53
N ASP A 206 4.63 -1.69 5.41
CA ASP A 206 4.63 -2.69 6.50
C ASP A 206 3.48 -3.70 6.31
N ILE A 207 3.77 -4.99 6.41
CA ILE A 207 2.77 -6.09 6.45
C ILE A 207 2.80 -6.72 7.84
N TYR A 208 1.66 -6.67 8.55
CA TYR A 208 1.56 -7.04 9.97
C TYR A 208 1.18 -8.50 10.18
N PHE A 209 1.61 -9.11 11.28
CA PHE A 209 1.30 -10.51 11.64
C PHE A 209 1.31 -10.76 13.15
#